data_AF-A0A9E5NSE7-F1
#
_entry.id   AF-A0A9E5NSE7-F1
#
_cell.length_a   1.000
_cell.length_b   1.000
_cell.length_c   1.000
_cell.angle_alpha   90.00
_cell.angle_beta   90.00
_cell.angle_gamma   90.00
#
_symmetry.space_group_name_H-M   'P 1'
#
loop_
_entity.id
_entity.type
_entity.pdbx_description
1 polymer ?
#
loop_
_entity_poly.entity_id
_entity_poly.type
_entity_poly.pdbx_seq_one_letter_code
_entity_poly.pdbx_strand_id
1 'polypeptide(L)'
;MYKGRINTVHAEFAERRGFVMPVIIFGLVLMSAAAVAALLVAGDEHRSGRAMREASTAFYAAEAGLNEVYAHWDSVVGAAVLDLGPSDSLVLDWRELDGGGRYRAVVLRWDVGDQPMYTLEVEGRGPGVLSGQRKLSYALTAMPGPGAGYKIGECCEAPVVLKGTFRQSVPNEDGSLFHSGYDAYPPGWYDAGVCSDTLIDKPGIIMQDTTGMVLDPADAVLEGVPPIVQDPQLNDSLFDYFGDHTWQDIKDRATIVIDSTGWVYMADGSNPVKVDNWLPDVGLEGTEVYPRYTVDPMTGEVLCDTNHPLNWGSPDPNDPCFDYFPVILSRGEVDLRGGPHYGGAPFYGQGVIILDFNEVDRRGSEFEVEHEAAFRGVVLGKGCVEVQYGAQFYGAMYLDATYDGVTCDKSHDFFEECDTDDDECTQTTRIQWSQCAVDRALYNSNLMDLTEVTIPEPGEAKFLGSRAFSEMLR
;
A
#
# COMPACT_ATOMS: atom_id res chain seq x y z
N MET A 1 44.77 -87.20 -19.35
CA MET A 1 45.69 -87.71 -18.32
C MET A 1 47.05 -87.07 -18.51
N TYR A 2 47.38 -86.01 -17.75
CA TYR A 2 48.69 -85.38 -17.83
C TYR A 2 49.16 -84.96 -16.43
N LYS A 3 50.36 -85.45 -16.12
CA LYS A 3 51.17 -85.20 -14.93
C LYS A 3 51.82 -83.83 -15.13
N GLY A 4 51.44 -82.83 -14.33
CA GLY A 4 51.90 -81.44 -14.46
C GLY A 4 52.52 -80.92 -13.17
N ARG A 5 53.79 -80.52 -13.25
CA ARG A 5 54.69 -80.04 -12.19
C ARG A 5 54.07 -78.99 -11.25
N ILE A 6 54.26 -79.21 -9.95
CA ILE A 6 54.25 -78.16 -8.93
C ILE A 6 55.56 -77.38 -9.10
N ASN A 7 55.49 -76.20 -9.71
CA ASN A 7 56.57 -75.23 -9.64
C ASN A 7 56.45 -74.50 -8.31
N THR A 8 57.26 -74.93 -7.36
CA THR A 8 57.55 -74.21 -6.12
C THR A 8 58.30 -72.94 -6.50
N VAL A 9 57.60 -71.80 -6.53
CA VAL A 9 58.24 -70.48 -6.62
C VAL A 9 58.81 -70.19 -5.23
N HIS A 10 60.05 -70.60 -5.01
CA HIS A 10 60.87 -70.06 -3.93
C HIS A 10 61.18 -68.61 -4.29
N ALA A 11 60.32 -67.69 -3.83
CA ALA A 11 60.67 -66.28 -3.77
C ALA A 11 61.78 -66.14 -2.71
N GLU A 12 63.02 -65.92 -3.19
CA GLU A 12 64.11 -65.37 -2.39
C GLU A 12 63.62 -64.05 -1.77
N PHE A 13 63.16 -64.11 -0.51
CA PHE A 13 63.12 -62.94 0.35
C PHE A 13 64.56 -62.62 0.78
N ALA A 14 65.34 -62.12 -0.19
CA ALA A 14 66.63 -61.51 0.04
C ALA A 14 66.46 -60.38 1.08
N GLU A 15 67.08 -60.60 2.24
CA GLU A 15 67.53 -59.62 3.22
C GLU A 15 67.31 -58.13 2.85
N ARG A 16 66.09 -57.63 3.09
CA ARG A 16 65.81 -56.22 3.36
C ARG A 16 65.20 -56.06 4.75
N ARG A 17 65.86 -56.63 5.77
CA ARG A 17 65.39 -56.60 7.17
C ARG A 17 65.71 -55.31 7.94
N GLY A 18 66.30 -54.30 7.28
CA GLY A 18 66.67 -53.02 7.90
C GLY A 18 65.75 -51.83 7.62
N PHE A 19 64.86 -51.88 6.62
CA PHE A 19 64.12 -50.70 6.15
C PHE A 19 62.65 -50.62 6.59
N VAL A 20 62.06 -51.74 7.02
CA VAL A 20 60.61 -51.81 7.32
C VAL A 20 60.22 -51.04 8.58
N MET A 21 61.04 -51.10 9.63
CA MET A 21 60.71 -50.47 10.92
C MET A 21 60.67 -48.92 10.84
N PRO A 22 61.65 -48.22 10.22
CA PRO A 22 61.56 -46.77 10.03
C PRO A 22 60.32 -46.34 9.22
N VAL A 23 59.92 -47.12 8.21
CA VAL A 23 58.74 -46.83 7.39
C VAL A 23 57.45 -46.91 8.20
N ILE A 24 57.31 -47.92 9.07
CA ILE A 24 56.13 -48.05 9.94
C ILE A 24 56.06 -46.87 10.93
N ILE A 25 57.18 -46.51 11.55
CA ILE A 25 57.22 -45.38 12.50
C ILE A 25 56.85 -44.08 11.78
N PHE A 26 57.41 -43.83 10.61
CA PHE A 26 57.07 -42.65 9.81
C PHE A 26 55.58 -42.63 9.42
N GLY A 27 55.02 -43.78 9.00
CA GLY A 27 53.60 -43.91 8.71
C GLY A 27 52.71 -43.60 9.91
N LEU A 28 53.06 -44.08 11.11
CA LEU A 28 52.33 -43.77 12.34
C LEU A 28 52.40 -42.29 12.71
N VAL A 29 53.55 -41.64 12.51
CA VAL A 29 53.70 -40.20 12.76
C VAL A 29 52.82 -39.39 11.79
N LEU A 30 52.81 -39.75 10.51
CA LEU A 30 51.95 -39.10 9.51
C LEU A 30 50.46 -39.29 9.81
N MET A 31 50.03 -40.51 10.15
CA MET A 31 48.64 -40.77 10.56
C MET A 31 48.26 -39.99 11.82
N SER A 32 49.17 -39.90 12.80
CA SER A 32 48.93 -39.13 14.02
C SER A 32 48.80 -37.63 13.72
N ALA A 33 49.67 -37.09 12.87
CA ALA A 33 49.61 -35.69 12.44
C ALA A 33 48.32 -35.39 11.67
N ALA A 34 47.90 -36.28 10.77
CA ALA A 34 46.65 -36.15 10.03
C ALA A 34 45.42 -36.21 10.96
N ALA A 35 45.41 -37.12 11.94
CA ALA A 35 44.33 -37.21 12.92
C ALA A 35 44.21 -35.95 13.79
N VAL A 36 45.34 -35.37 14.23
CA VAL A 36 45.35 -34.11 14.97
C VAL A 36 44.83 -32.96 14.09
N ALA A 37 45.27 -32.87 12.83
CA ALA A 37 44.77 -31.87 11.90
C ALA A 37 43.25 -31.97 11.69
N ALA A 38 42.72 -33.19 11.51
CA ALA A 38 41.28 -33.41 11.37
C ALA A 38 40.49 -33.00 12.62
N LEU A 39 41.00 -33.29 13.83
CA LEU A 39 40.36 -32.89 15.08
C LEU A 39 40.37 -31.36 15.28
N LEU A 40 41.44 -30.68 14.87
CA LEU A 40 41.51 -29.22 14.92
C LEU A 40 40.51 -28.57 13.96
N VAL A 41 40.44 -29.05 12.71
CA VAL A 41 39.46 -28.57 11.72
C VAL A 41 38.03 -28.79 12.19
N ALA A 42 37.72 -29.97 12.74
CA ALA A 42 36.39 -30.25 13.29
C ALA A 42 36.01 -29.32 14.46
N GLY A 43 36.99 -28.92 15.28
CA GLY A 43 36.79 -27.94 16.35
C GLY A 43 36.48 -26.53 15.81
N ASP A 44 37.14 -26.12 14.73
CA ASP A 44 36.90 -24.84 14.06
C ASP A 44 35.54 -24.80 13.36
N GLU A 45 35.16 -25.87 12.66
CA GLU A 45 33.85 -26.00 12.03
C GLU A 45 32.71 -25.94 13.05
N HIS A 46 32.86 -26.63 14.19
CA HIS A 46 31.82 -26.62 15.23
C HIS A 46 31.66 -25.23 15.88
N ARG A 47 32.77 -24.51 16.10
CA ARG A 47 32.73 -23.13 16.61
C ARG A 47 32.14 -22.17 15.58
N SER A 48 32.54 -22.29 14.32
CA SER A 48 31.99 -21.50 13.21
C SER A 48 30.50 -21.75 13.04
N GLY A 49 30.07 -23.01 13.01
CA GLY A 49 28.65 -23.38 12.87
C GLY A 49 27.78 -22.87 14.03
N ARG A 50 28.29 -22.90 15.27
CA ARG A 50 27.60 -22.28 16.42
C ARG A 50 27.52 -20.76 16.28
N ALA A 51 28.63 -20.10 15.94
CA ALA A 51 28.66 -18.65 15.75
C ALA A 51 27.71 -18.18 14.63
N MET A 52 27.63 -18.94 13.52
CA MET A 52 26.70 -18.66 12.43
C MET A 52 25.24 -18.79 12.88
N ARG A 53 24.87 -19.86 13.61
CA ARG A 53 23.52 -20.02 14.15
C ARG A 53 23.13 -18.89 15.10
N GLU A 54 24.04 -18.53 16.01
CA GLU A 54 23.81 -17.41 16.94
C GLU A 54 23.66 -16.08 16.20
N ALA A 55 24.49 -15.84 15.17
CA ALA A 55 24.38 -14.68 14.31
C ALA A 55 23.04 -14.61 13.56
N SER A 56 22.55 -15.73 13.01
CA SER A 56 21.24 -15.78 12.35
C SER A 56 20.10 -15.50 13.33
N THR A 57 20.13 -16.10 14.53
CA THR A 57 19.09 -15.83 15.54
C THR A 57 19.08 -14.37 16.01
N ALA A 58 20.26 -13.75 16.12
CA ALA A 58 20.39 -12.35 16.49
C ALA A 58 19.92 -11.41 15.37
N PHE A 59 20.14 -11.80 14.10
CA PHE A 59 19.64 -11.08 12.94
C PHE A 59 18.11 -11.08 12.92
N TYR A 60 17.47 -12.23 13.05
CA TYR A 60 16.01 -12.32 13.09
C TYR A 60 15.41 -11.55 14.29
N ALA A 61 16.08 -11.56 15.44
CA ALA A 61 15.66 -10.73 16.57
C ALA A 61 15.77 -9.22 16.27
N ALA A 62 16.79 -8.79 15.52
CA ALA A 62 16.96 -7.40 15.13
C ALA A 62 15.90 -6.97 14.10
N GLU A 63 15.60 -7.83 13.13
CA GLU A 63 14.59 -7.62 12.10
C GLU A 63 13.17 -7.56 12.69
N ALA A 64 12.82 -8.51 13.57
CA ALA A 64 11.57 -8.46 14.31
C ALA A 64 11.46 -7.17 15.16
N GLY A 65 12.54 -6.77 15.81
CA GLY A 65 12.59 -5.51 16.55
C GLY A 65 12.46 -4.26 15.69
N LEU A 66 13.01 -4.29 14.47
CA LEU A 66 12.87 -3.23 13.48
C LEU A 66 11.41 -3.09 13.06
N ASN A 67 10.78 -4.19 12.66
CA ASN A 67 9.38 -4.22 12.25
C ASN A 67 8.45 -3.80 13.39
N GLU A 68 8.73 -4.23 14.62
CA GLU A 68 7.91 -3.89 15.79
C GLU A 68 8.00 -2.38 16.14
N VAL A 69 9.20 -1.80 16.09
CA VAL A 69 9.39 -0.36 16.34
C VAL A 69 8.82 0.47 15.21
N TYR A 70 8.92 -0.01 13.97
CA TYR A 70 8.35 0.66 12.81
C TYR A 70 6.82 0.62 12.81
N ALA A 71 6.22 -0.55 13.03
CA ALA A 71 4.76 -0.72 13.08
C ALA A 71 4.10 0.06 14.22
N HIS A 72 4.83 0.30 15.31
CA HIS A 72 4.35 1.05 16.47
C HIS A 72 5.09 2.38 16.65
N TRP A 73 5.64 2.95 15.56
CA TRP A 73 6.48 4.14 15.60
C TRP A 73 5.85 5.22 16.47
N ASP A 74 4.55 5.46 16.31
CA ASP A 74 3.93 6.59 16.97
C ASP A 74 3.71 6.40 18.47
N SER A 75 3.29 5.20 18.87
CA SER A 75 3.04 4.87 20.27
C SER A 75 4.34 4.65 21.07
N VAL A 76 5.43 4.25 20.40
CA VAL A 76 6.71 3.92 21.04
C VAL A 76 7.71 5.07 20.94
N VAL A 77 7.69 5.82 19.85
CA VAL A 77 8.75 6.74 19.41
C VAL A 77 8.21 8.15 19.12
N GLY A 78 7.01 8.26 18.54
CA GLY A 78 6.50 9.46 17.87
C GLY A 78 6.66 10.77 18.65
N ALA A 79 6.11 10.85 19.86
CA ALA A 79 6.19 12.07 20.67
C ALA A 79 7.63 12.40 21.12
N ALA A 80 8.42 11.38 21.48
CA ALA A 80 9.77 11.57 21.98
C ALA A 80 10.77 11.96 20.87
N VAL A 81 10.50 11.59 19.62
CA VAL A 81 11.37 11.92 18.48
C VAL A 81 11.22 13.38 18.04
N LEU A 82 10.04 13.97 18.19
CA LEU A 82 9.83 15.40 17.90
C LEU A 82 10.67 16.33 18.79
N ASP A 83 11.00 15.87 20.00
CA ASP A 83 11.84 16.59 20.95
C ASP A 83 13.35 16.41 20.69
N LEU A 84 13.75 15.50 19.79
CA LEU A 84 15.17 15.32 19.47
C LEU A 84 15.70 16.50 18.67
N GLY A 85 16.79 17.10 19.14
CA GLY A 85 17.56 18.06 18.36
C GLY A 85 18.35 17.37 17.23
N PRO A 86 18.89 18.13 16.25
CA PRO A 86 19.80 17.59 15.27
C PRO A 86 21.00 16.91 15.95
N SER A 87 21.33 15.67 15.56
CA SER A 87 22.36 14.81 16.18
C SER A 87 22.02 14.21 17.55
N ASP A 88 20.82 14.43 18.09
CA ASP A 88 20.37 13.73 19.29
C ASP A 88 19.93 12.29 18.98
N SER A 89 19.85 11.48 20.03
CA SER A 89 19.43 10.08 19.93
C SER A 89 18.42 9.72 21.00
N LEU A 90 17.36 9.01 20.62
CA LEU A 90 16.44 8.34 21.53
C LEU A 90 16.83 6.85 21.63
N VAL A 91 17.20 6.41 22.82
CA VAL A 91 17.51 4.99 23.08
C VAL A 91 16.29 4.36 23.75
N LEU A 92 15.73 3.33 23.12
CA LEU A 92 14.67 2.53 23.70
C LEU A 92 15.26 1.44 24.61
N ASP A 93 14.47 0.95 25.55
CA ASP A 93 14.87 -0.18 26.42
C ASP A 93 14.83 -1.51 25.66
N TRP A 94 15.47 -2.53 26.24
CA TRP A 94 15.40 -3.90 25.71
C TRP A 94 13.98 -4.46 25.80
N ARG A 95 13.49 -5.04 24.72
CA ARG A 95 12.21 -5.77 24.67
C ARG A 95 12.43 -7.23 24.31
N GLU A 96 11.69 -8.11 24.97
CA GLU A 96 11.73 -9.56 24.71
C GLU A 96 10.77 -9.92 23.57
N LEU A 97 11.16 -10.88 22.74
CA LEU A 97 10.38 -11.45 21.66
C LEU A 97 9.88 -12.84 22.04
N ASP A 98 8.77 -13.26 21.44
CA ASP A 98 8.28 -14.63 21.53
C ASP A 98 9.33 -15.58 20.94
N GLY A 99 9.95 -16.39 21.80
CA GLY A 99 11.12 -17.22 21.46
C GLY A 99 12.40 -16.87 22.24
N GLY A 100 12.34 -15.89 23.14
CA GLY A 100 13.40 -15.53 24.08
C GLY A 100 14.54 -14.70 23.47
N GLY A 101 14.43 -14.35 22.18
CA GLY A 101 15.23 -13.27 21.61
C GLY A 101 14.86 -11.93 22.26
N ARG A 102 15.73 -10.94 22.12
CA ARG A 102 15.41 -9.58 22.55
C ARG A 102 16.03 -8.57 21.61
N TYR A 103 15.44 -7.40 21.52
CA TYR A 103 15.97 -6.31 20.71
C TYR A 103 16.01 -5.00 21.50
N ARG A 104 16.82 -4.06 21.00
CA ARG A 104 16.89 -2.69 21.48
C ARG A 104 17.06 -1.77 20.29
N ALA A 105 16.24 -0.72 20.22
CA ALA A 105 16.31 0.27 19.15
C ALA A 105 16.91 1.60 19.63
N VAL A 106 17.59 2.27 18.71
CA VAL A 106 18.12 3.62 18.87
C VAL A 106 17.68 4.43 17.66
N VAL A 107 16.99 5.53 17.89
CA VAL A 107 16.62 6.48 16.84
C VAL A 107 17.60 7.64 16.90
N LEU A 108 18.30 7.89 15.80
CA LEU A 108 19.25 8.99 15.65
C LEU A 108 18.65 10.03 14.73
N ARG A 109 18.60 11.30 15.14
CA ARG A 109 18.20 12.39 14.24
C ARG A 109 19.42 12.99 13.57
N TRP A 110 19.36 13.18 12.26
CA TRP A 110 20.34 13.95 11.50
C TRP A 110 19.60 14.81 10.48
N ASP A 111 19.93 16.08 10.37
CA ASP A 111 19.17 17.00 9.52
C ASP A 111 19.92 17.25 8.20
N VAL A 112 19.19 17.26 7.09
CA VAL A 112 19.70 17.65 5.76
C VAL A 112 19.05 18.95 5.36
N GLY A 113 19.75 20.06 5.59
CA GLY A 113 19.14 21.39 5.50
C GLY A 113 18.08 21.57 6.59
N ASP A 114 16.85 21.91 6.20
CA ASP A 114 15.71 22.10 7.10
C ASP A 114 14.87 20.81 7.28
N GLN A 115 15.23 19.71 6.63
CA GLN A 115 14.51 18.45 6.72
C GLN A 115 15.13 17.52 7.78
N PRO A 116 14.38 17.11 8.80
CA PRO A 116 14.84 16.11 9.75
C PRO A 116 14.84 14.72 9.09
N MET A 117 15.98 14.05 9.14
CA MET A 117 16.10 12.63 8.83
C MET A 117 16.33 11.86 10.13
N TYR A 118 15.86 10.63 10.18
CA TYR A 118 16.09 9.73 11.29
C TYR A 118 16.82 8.49 10.80
N THR A 119 17.59 7.86 11.68
CA THR A 119 18.15 6.53 11.45
C THR A 119 17.70 5.66 12.60
N LEU A 120 16.94 4.61 12.29
CA LEU A 120 16.54 3.60 13.23
C LEU A 120 17.58 2.47 13.22
N GLU A 121 18.31 2.37 14.32
CA GLU A 121 19.27 1.30 14.55
C GLU A 121 18.72 0.27 15.53
N VAL A 122 18.57 -0.98 15.12
CA VAL A 122 18.06 -2.06 15.97
C VAL A 122 19.13 -3.09 16.25
N GLU A 123 19.40 -3.32 17.54
CA GLU A 123 20.30 -4.34 18.05
C GLU A 123 19.50 -5.56 18.50
N GLY A 124 19.62 -6.68 17.80
CA GLY A 124 19.02 -7.96 18.16
C GLY A 124 20.01 -8.88 18.89
N ARG A 125 19.49 -9.63 19.87
CA ARG A 125 20.22 -10.68 20.59
C ARG A 125 19.42 -11.98 20.62
N GLY A 126 20.09 -13.09 20.32
CA GLY A 126 19.49 -14.42 20.42
C GLY A 126 19.28 -14.86 21.88
N PRO A 127 18.43 -15.89 22.11
CA PRO A 127 18.05 -16.41 23.45
C PRO A 127 19.19 -17.13 24.21
N GLY A 128 20.30 -17.42 23.55
CA GLY A 128 21.39 -18.21 24.12
C GLY A 128 22.25 -17.46 25.12
N VAL A 129 22.96 -18.20 25.98
CA VAL A 129 23.89 -17.67 27.00
C VAL A 129 25.07 -16.88 26.40
N LEU A 130 25.42 -17.20 25.15
CA LEU A 130 26.45 -16.50 24.38
C LEU A 130 25.90 -15.22 23.72
N SER A 131 24.57 -15.08 23.65
CA SER A 131 23.81 -13.93 23.17
C SER A 131 24.47 -13.23 21.98
N GLY A 132 24.61 -13.95 20.87
CA GLY A 132 25.06 -13.36 19.60
C GLY A 132 24.32 -12.05 19.35
N GLN A 133 25.04 -11.04 18.89
CA GLN A 133 24.51 -9.68 18.71
C GLN A 133 24.61 -9.30 17.23
N ARG A 134 23.53 -8.74 16.69
CA ARG A 134 23.50 -8.15 15.36
C ARG A 134 22.84 -6.78 15.43
N LYS A 135 23.32 -5.86 14.60
CA LYS A 135 22.80 -4.50 14.50
C LYS A 135 22.35 -4.27 13.06
N LEU A 136 21.13 -3.80 12.90
CA LEU A 136 20.56 -3.32 11.65
C LEU A 136 20.42 -1.80 11.75
N SER A 137 20.53 -1.11 10.62
CA SER A 137 20.39 0.34 10.56
C SER A 137 19.55 0.67 9.34
N TYR A 138 18.48 1.42 9.55
CA TYR A 138 17.55 1.83 8.51
C TYR A 138 17.44 3.35 8.52
N ALA A 139 17.63 3.99 7.37
CA ALA A 139 17.42 5.42 7.24
C ALA A 139 15.93 5.68 7.03
N LEU A 140 15.33 6.47 7.91
CA LEU A 140 13.96 6.92 7.85
C LEU A 140 14.01 8.41 7.47
N THR A 141 13.62 8.75 6.26
CA THR A 141 13.13 10.11 6.04
C THR A 141 11.92 10.26 6.93
N ALA A 142 11.84 11.32 7.73
CA ALA A 142 10.70 11.54 8.61
C ALA A 142 9.40 11.52 7.80
N MET A 143 8.74 10.37 7.72
CA MET A 143 7.31 10.32 7.57
C MET A 143 6.80 10.90 8.87
N PRO A 144 6.13 12.04 8.84
CA PRO A 144 5.67 12.63 10.08
C PRO A 144 4.62 11.64 10.68
N GLY A 145 4.54 11.57 12.02
CA GLY A 145 3.81 10.53 12.77
C GLY A 145 2.28 10.49 12.53
N PRO A 146 1.47 9.81 13.37
CA PRO A 146 0.06 9.68 13.09
C PRO A 146 -0.62 11.02 13.37
N GLY A 147 -1.24 11.60 12.36
CA GLY A 147 -1.74 12.97 12.43
C GLY A 147 -0.69 14.05 12.11
N ALA A 148 0.56 13.67 11.84
CA ALA A 148 1.44 14.49 11.04
C ALA A 148 1.57 13.75 9.71
N GLY A 149 0.47 13.73 8.94
CA GLY A 149 0.27 12.80 7.82
C GLY A 149 1.55 12.57 7.04
N TYR A 150 1.83 11.30 6.73
CA TYR A 150 2.45 11.00 5.45
C TYR A 150 1.83 12.02 4.48
N LYS A 151 2.61 12.99 4.02
CA LYS A 151 2.15 13.80 2.91
C LYS A 151 2.11 12.78 1.81
N ILE A 152 0.96 12.10 1.70
CA ILE A 152 0.51 11.41 0.52
C ILE A 152 0.88 12.40 -0.57
N GLY A 153 1.98 12.11 -1.27
CA GLY A 153 2.73 13.16 -1.96
C GLY A 153 1.77 13.93 -2.85
N GLU A 154 1.44 15.15 -2.45
CA GLU A 154 0.64 16.16 -3.17
C GLU A 154 -0.79 15.79 -3.56
N CYS A 155 -1.19 14.53 -3.54
CA CYS A 155 -2.54 14.13 -3.87
C CYS A 155 -3.45 14.10 -2.64
N CYS A 156 -4.73 14.40 -2.87
CA CYS A 156 -5.77 14.32 -1.87
C CYS A 156 -5.63 15.37 -0.75
N GLU A 157 -5.28 16.62 -1.05
CA GLU A 157 -5.29 17.71 -0.05
C GLU A 157 -6.70 18.32 0.16
N ALA A 158 -7.71 17.81 -0.53
CA ALA A 158 -9.11 18.24 -0.48
C ALA A 158 -9.99 17.08 -0.97
N PRO A 159 -11.31 17.08 -0.72
CA PRO A 159 -12.19 16.06 -1.25
C PRO A 159 -12.26 16.11 -2.79
N VAL A 160 -12.02 17.28 -3.38
CA VAL A 160 -11.83 17.44 -4.83
C VAL A 160 -10.62 18.33 -5.10
N VAL A 161 -9.65 17.79 -5.83
CA VAL A 161 -8.53 18.52 -6.43
C VAL A 161 -8.64 18.37 -7.94
N LEU A 162 -8.76 19.49 -8.65
CA LEU A 162 -8.90 19.44 -10.10
C LEU A 162 -8.08 20.48 -10.86
N LYS A 163 -7.65 20.12 -12.05
CA LYS A 163 -7.03 21.08 -12.98
C LYS A 163 -8.05 21.71 -13.94
N GLY A 164 -9.05 20.94 -14.37
CA GLY A 164 -10.04 21.37 -15.35
C GLY A 164 -11.15 22.26 -14.79
N THR A 165 -12.35 22.14 -15.37
CA THR A 165 -13.52 22.94 -14.95
C THR A 165 -14.29 22.25 -13.85
N PHE A 166 -14.77 23.03 -12.89
CA PHE A 166 -15.70 22.57 -11.85
C PHE A 166 -17.08 23.10 -12.17
N ARG A 167 -18.07 22.22 -12.29
CA ARG A 167 -19.47 22.59 -12.46
C ARG A 167 -20.28 21.98 -11.34
N GLN A 168 -21.20 22.78 -10.83
CA GLN A 168 -22.18 22.34 -9.85
C GLN A 168 -23.53 22.96 -10.21
N SER A 169 -24.52 22.11 -10.45
CA SER A 169 -25.89 22.49 -10.79
C SER A 169 -26.87 21.85 -9.81
N VAL A 170 -27.72 22.67 -9.19
CA VAL A 170 -28.77 22.23 -8.27
C VAL A 170 -30.08 22.87 -8.73
N PRO A 171 -30.88 22.21 -9.60
CA PRO A 171 -32.00 22.89 -10.25
C PRO A 171 -33.32 22.88 -9.45
N ASN A 172 -33.36 22.30 -8.25
CA ASN A 172 -34.54 22.26 -7.40
C ASN A 172 -34.20 22.71 -5.98
N GLU A 173 -35.09 23.48 -5.34
CA GLU A 173 -34.94 24.02 -3.97
C GLU A 173 -34.83 22.94 -2.88
N ASP A 174 -35.14 21.66 -3.19
CA ASP A 174 -35.18 20.55 -2.24
C ASP A 174 -33.96 19.60 -2.33
N GLY A 175 -33.17 19.68 -3.41
CA GLY A 175 -31.93 18.92 -3.56
C GLY A 175 -30.75 19.69 -2.98
N SER A 176 -29.78 19.00 -2.37
CA SER A 176 -28.53 19.66 -1.99
C SER A 176 -27.33 18.84 -2.45
N LEU A 177 -26.35 19.52 -3.05
CA LEU A 177 -25.03 18.96 -3.33
C LEU A 177 -24.05 19.57 -2.34
N PHE A 178 -23.50 18.70 -1.50
CA PHE A 178 -22.64 19.07 -0.39
C PHE A 178 -21.20 18.65 -0.66
N HIS A 179 -20.32 19.63 -0.84
CA HIS A 179 -18.87 19.41 -0.86
C HIS A 179 -18.26 19.97 0.42
N SER A 180 -17.58 19.12 1.19
CA SER A 180 -17.01 19.56 2.46
C SER A 180 -15.62 19.03 2.68
N GLY A 181 -14.69 19.96 2.84
CA GLY A 181 -13.32 19.71 3.27
C GLY A 181 -13.18 19.48 4.77
N TYR A 182 -14.25 19.64 5.57
CA TYR A 182 -14.18 19.24 6.98
C TYR A 182 -13.96 17.74 7.06
N ASP A 183 -13.05 17.29 7.93
CA ASP A 183 -12.77 15.87 8.01
C ASP A 183 -13.88 15.15 8.77
N ALA A 184 -14.35 14.03 8.22
CA ALA A 184 -15.36 13.21 8.85
C ALA A 184 -15.08 11.72 8.64
N TYR A 185 -15.38 10.94 9.66
CA TYR A 185 -15.34 9.49 9.53
C TYR A 185 -16.50 9.00 8.65
N PRO A 186 -16.28 8.01 7.77
CA PRO A 186 -17.37 7.42 7.03
C PRO A 186 -18.40 6.78 7.99
N PRO A 187 -19.70 6.79 7.65
CA PRO A 187 -20.74 6.22 8.52
C PRO A 187 -20.43 4.78 8.94
N GLY A 188 -20.43 4.55 10.25
CA GLY A 188 -20.13 3.26 10.88
C GLY A 188 -18.66 3.03 11.25
N TRP A 189 -17.70 3.78 10.70
CA TRP A 189 -16.27 3.53 10.95
C TRP A 189 -15.78 4.00 12.31
N TYR A 190 -16.32 5.11 12.82
CA TYR A 190 -15.94 5.65 14.13
C TYR A 190 -16.34 4.73 15.27
N ASP A 191 -17.62 4.31 15.30
CA ASP A 191 -18.16 3.48 16.38
C ASP A 191 -17.50 2.08 16.41
N ALA A 192 -17.00 1.63 15.26
CA ALA A 192 -16.24 0.39 15.13
C ALA A 192 -14.75 0.54 15.52
N GLY A 193 -14.27 1.74 15.85
CA GLY A 193 -12.88 2.00 16.22
C GLY A 193 -11.90 1.82 15.07
N VAL A 194 -12.37 1.89 13.82
CA VAL A 194 -11.54 1.74 12.60
C VAL A 194 -10.65 2.95 12.42
N CYS A 195 -11.20 4.14 12.65
CA CYS A 195 -10.50 5.41 12.52
C CYS A 195 -10.11 5.91 13.89
N SER A 196 -8.82 6.18 14.09
CA SER A 196 -8.30 6.76 15.33
C SER A 196 -7.68 8.15 15.14
N ASP A 197 -7.66 8.63 13.90
CA ASP A 197 -6.96 9.85 13.53
C ASP A 197 -7.68 11.07 14.07
N THR A 198 -6.88 12.07 14.45
CA THR A 198 -7.43 13.41 14.72
C THR A 198 -8.01 13.92 13.41
N LEU A 199 -9.27 14.37 13.43
CA LEU A 199 -9.90 14.95 12.25
C LEU A 199 -9.14 16.22 11.83
N ILE A 200 -8.62 16.23 10.61
CA ILE A 200 -7.86 17.36 10.05
C ILE A 200 -8.63 17.95 8.87
N ASP A 201 -9.29 19.08 9.13
CA ASP A 201 -9.99 19.83 8.10
C ASP A 201 -9.05 20.27 6.97
N LYS A 202 -9.58 20.20 5.76
CA LYS A 202 -8.92 20.53 4.50
C LYS A 202 -9.67 21.62 3.75
N PRO A 203 -9.06 22.19 2.72
CA PRO A 203 -9.80 22.93 1.72
C PRO A 203 -10.98 22.14 1.15
N GLY A 204 -12.07 22.83 0.80
CA GLY A 204 -13.23 22.19 0.18
C GLY A 204 -12.92 21.75 -1.26
N ILE A 205 -12.37 22.66 -2.06
CA ILE A 205 -11.95 22.39 -3.44
C ILE A 205 -10.60 23.05 -3.69
N ILE A 206 -9.69 22.35 -4.35
CA ILE A 206 -8.44 22.92 -4.88
C ILE A 206 -8.50 22.89 -6.41
N MET A 207 -8.29 24.03 -7.06
CA MET A 207 -8.39 24.18 -8.52
C MET A 207 -7.19 24.88 -9.14
N GLN A 208 -6.80 24.53 -10.37
CA GLN A 208 -5.76 25.29 -11.09
C GLN A 208 -6.20 26.74 -11.34
N ASP A 209 -7.42 26.90 -11.84
CA ASP A 209 -8.01 28.18 -12.22
C ASP A 209 -9.48 28.24 -11.79
N THR A 210 -9.77 29.07 -10.79
CA THR A 210 -11.13 29.24 -10.27
C THR A 210 -12.06 29.96 -11.24
N THR A 211 -11.55 30.55 -12.33
CA THR A 211 -12.42 31.12 -13.37
C THR A 211 -13.17 30.05 -14.17
N GLY A 212 -12.70 28.79 -14.12
CA GLY A 212 -13.39 27.62 -14.67
C GLY A 212 -14.48 27.04 -13.76
N MET A 213 -14.73 27.66 -12.60
CA MET A 213 -15.77 27.25 -11.67
C MET A 213 -17.13 27.84 -12.07
N VAL A 214 -18.13 26.98 -12.23
CA VAL A 214 -19.53 27.34 -12.47
C VAL A 214 -20.35 26.76 -11.33
N LEU A 215 -20.83 27.62 -10.44
CA LEU A 215 -21.75 27.24 -9.37
C LEU A 215 -23.12 27.81 -9.71
N ASP A 216 -24.17 26.98 -9.68
CA ASP A 216 -25.53 27.47 -9.56
C ASP A 216 -25.76 27.91 -8.10
N PRO A 217 -25.89 29.22 -7.82
CA PRO A 217 -25.71 29.77 -6.48
C PRO A 217 -26.89 29.54 -5.52
N ALA A 218 -27.99 28.92 -5.95
CA ALA A 218 -29.16 28.76 -5.09
C ALA A 218 -28.89 27.81 -3.91
N ASP A 219 -28.24 26.66 -4.15
CA ASP A 219 -28.21 25.55 -3.17
C ASP A 219 -26.89 24.76 -3.10
N ALA A 220 -25.83 25.24 -3.77
CA ALA A 220 -24.49 24.65 -3.69
C ALA A 220 -23.81 24.96 -2.34
N VAL A 221 -23.59 23.95 -1.49
CA VAL A 221 -22.88 24.10 -0.22
C VAL A 221 -21.43 23.66 -0.37
N LEU A 222 -20.52 24.64 -0.38
CA LEU A 222 -19.07 24.43 -0.38
C LEU A 222 -18.49 24.78 0.98
N GLU A 223 -17.95 23.78 1.68
CA GLU A 223 -17.35 23.91 3.01
C GLU A 223 -15.89 23.44 3.02
N GLY A 224 -15.11 23.96 3.97
CA GLY A 224 -13.70 23.62 4.15
C GLY A 224 -12.90 24.79 4.68
N VAL A 225 -11.62 24.57 4.97
CA VAL A 225 -10.71 25.57 5.54
C VAL A 225 -9.50 25.78 4.61
N PRO A 226 -9.57 26.71 3.63
CA PRO A 226 -10.74 27.48 3.20
C PRO A 226 -11.65 26.70 2.23
N PRO A 227 -12.89 27.15 1.94
CA PRO A 227 -13.80 26.42 1.05
C PRO A 227 -13.25 26.19 -0.36
N ILE A 228 -12.51 27.16 -0.90
CA ILE A 228 -11.92 27.09 -2.24
C ILE A 228 -10.47 27.59 -2.16
N VAL A 229 -9.55 26.85 -2.78
CA VAL A 229 -8.16 27.25 -2.99
C VAL A 229 -7.87 27.23 -4.48
N GLN A 230 -7.22 28.28 -4.97
CA GLN A 230 -6.62 28.27 -6.29
C GLN A 230 -5.14 27.91 -6.16
N ASP A 231 -4.70 26.85 -6.84
CA ASP A 231 -3.31 26.46 -6.95
C ASP A 231 -2.86 26.44 -8.43
N PRO A 232 -2.23 27.53 -8.92
CA PRO A 232 -1.73 27.61 -10.29
C PRO A 232 -0.62 26.59 -10.63
N GLN A 233 -0.05 25.88 -9.64
CA GLN A 233 0.97 24.87 -9.88
C GLN A 233 0.38 23.52 -10.29
N LEU A 234 -0.93 23.28 -10.15
CA LEU A 234 -1.60 22.09 -10.69
C LEU A 234 -1.42 22.05 -12.21
N ASN A 235 -0.57 21.14 -12.71
CA ASN A 235 -0.22 21.04 -14.13
C ASN A 235 -0.20 19.57 -14.57
N ASP A 236 -0.17 19.29 -15.88
CA ASP A 236 -0.22 17.93 -16.44
C ASP A 236 0.80 16.98 -15.79
N SER A 237 2.02 17.46 -15.54
CA SER A 237 3.07 16.63 -14.95
C SER A 237 2.75 16.22 -13.51
N LEU A 238 1.96 16.99 -12.77
CA LEU A 238 1.49 16.63 -11.43
C LEU A 238 0.46 15.48 -11.46
N PHE A 239 -0.18 15.24 -12.59
CA PHE A 239 -1.12 14.11 -12.80
C PHE A 239 -0.45 12.91 -13.49
N ASP A 240 0.82 13.04 -13.90
CA ASP A 240 1.63 11.94 -14.40
C ASP A 240 2.35 11.16 -13.29
N TYR A 241 2.38 11.72 -12.08
CA TYR A 241 3.02 11.14 -10.91
C TYR A 241 2.09 11.20 -9.69
N PHE A 242 2.16 10.19 -8.84
CA PHE A 242 1.44 10.11 -7.57
C PHE A 242 2.44 9.70 -6.49
N GLY A 243 2.88 10.66 -5.69
CA GLY A 243 4.09 10.50 -4.89
C GLY A 243 5.28 10.12 -5.78
N ASP A 244 5.90 8.97 -5.50
CA ASP A 244 7.06 8.46 -6.24
C ASP A 244 6.68 7.51 -7.40
N HIS A 245 5.38 7.29 -7.64
CA HIS A 245 4.89 6.36 -8.66
C HIS A 245 4.47 7.11 -9.92
N THR A 246 4.90 6.63 -11.09
CA THR A 246 4.36 7.12 -12.36
C THR A 246 2.92 6.66 -12.55
N TRP A 247 2.15 7.35 -13.39
CA TRP A 247 0.80 6.92 -13.76
C TRP A 247 0.76 5.46 -14.25
N GLN A 248 1.79 5.03 -14.97
CA GLN A 248 1.88 3.64 -15.43
C GLN A 248 2.10 2.66 -14.26
N ASP A 249 2.94 3.01 -13.28
CA ASP A 249 3.20 2.17 -12.11
C ASP A 249 1.93 1.94 -11.28
N ILE A 250 1.08 2.97 -11.15
CA ILE A 250 -0.20 2.87 -10.44
C ILE A 250 -1.16 1.95 -11.22
N LYS A 251 -1.22 2.09 -12.55
CA LYS A 251 -2.04 1.22 -13.40
C LYS A 251 -1.61 -0.24 -13.35
N ASP A 252 -0.31 -0.49 -13.26
CA ASP A 252 0.25 -1.85 -13.17
C ASP A 252 -0.08 -2.52 -11.82
N ARG A 253 -0.52 -1.74 -10.81
CA ARG A 253 -1.02 -2.21 -9.51
C ARG A 253 -2.52 -2.43 -9.47
N ALA A 254 -3.24 -2.17 -10.56
CA ALA A 254 -4.66 -2.49 -10.65
C ALA A 254 -4.90 -3.96 -10.28
N THR A 255 -5.89 -4.22 -9.44
CA THR A 255 -6.36 -5.58 -9.13
C THR A 255 -7.58 -5.94 -9.99
N ILE A 256 -8.39 -4.94 -10.33
CA ILE A 256 -9.59 -5.07 -11.17
C ILE A 256 -9.42 -4.14 -12.38
N VAL A 257 -9.78 -4.62 -13.56
CA VAL A 257 -9.77 -3.83 -14.79
C VAL A 257 -11.16 -3.85 -15.43
N ILE A 258 -11.66 -2.66 -15.73
CA ILE A 258 -12.85 -2.42 -16.55
C ILE A 258 -12.36 -1.94 -17.90
N ASP A 259 -12.61 -2.71 -18.96
CA ASP A 259 -12.23 -2.28 -20.30
C ASP A 259 -13.28 -1.39 -20.98
N SER A 260 -12.90 -0.79 -22.10
CA SER A 260 -13.77 0.08 -22.89
C SER A 260 -14.96 -0.64 -23.55
N THR A 261 -15.10 -1.96 -23.36
CA THR A 261 -16.20 -2.77 -23.90
C THR A 261 -17.13 -3.29 -22.81
N GLY A 262 -16.97 -2.81 -21.56
CA GLY A 262 -17.81 -3.16 -20.42
C GLY A 262 -17.46 -4.50 -19.77
N TRP A 263 -16.32 -5.11 -20.10
CA TRP A 263 -15.86 -6.30 -19.39
C TRP A 263 -15.12 -5.92 -18.13
N VAL A 264 -15.44 -6.64 -17.05
CA VAL A 264 -14.73 -6.54 -15.77
C VAL A 264 -13.96 -7.83 -15.53
N TYR A 265 -12.67 -7.72 -15.29
CA TYR A 265 -11.80 -8.88 -15.04
C TYR A 265 -10.74 -8.54 -13.98
N MET A 266 -10.17 -9.57 -13.37
CA MET A 266 -9.00 -9.41 -12.52
C MET A 266 -7.80 -9.00 -13.39
N ALA A 267 -6.88 -8.20 -12.89
CA ALA A 267 -5.76 -7.67 -13.69
C ALA A 267 -4.81 -8.76 -14.25
N ASP A 268 -4.78 -9.95 -13.64
CA ASP A 268 -4.08 -11.13 -14.17
C ASP A 268 -4.80 -11.78 -15.38
N GLY A 269 -5.94 -11.22 -15.81
CA GLY A 269 -6.79 -11.70 -16.89
C GLY A 269 -7.77 -12.81 -16.49
N SER A 270 -7.84 -13.15 -15.20
CA SER A 270 -8.74 -14.20 -14.72
C SER A 270 -10.18 -13.71 -14.53
N ASN A 271 -11.10 -14.68 -14.50
CA ASN A 271 -12.52 -14.51 -14.18
C ASN A 271 -13.22 -13.36 -14.94
N PRO A 272 -13.17 -13.30 -16.29
CA PRO A 272 -13.87 -12.24 -17.00
C PRO A 272 -15.38 -12.36 -16.77
N VAL A 273 -15.97 -11.28 -16.27
CA VAL A 273 -17.42 -11.13 -16.14
C VAL A 273 -17.85 -10.04 -17.11
N LYS A 274 -18.74 -10.41 -18.04
CA LYS A 274 -19.42 -9.41 -18.86
C LYS A 274 -20.61 -8.90 -18.07
N VAL A 275 -20.68 -7.60 -17.91
CA VAL A 275 -21.87 -6.94 -17.41
C VAL A 275 -22.77 -6.73 -18.64
N ASP A 276 -23.75 -7.63 -18.81
CA ASP A 276 -24.30 -7.97 -20.14
C ASP A 276 -25.58 -7.20 -20.55
N ASN A 277 -25.92 -6.10 -19.88
CA ASN A 277 -27.22 -5.43 -20.04
C ASN A 277 -27.15 -3.98 -20.60
N TRP A 278 -26.32 -3.72 -21.61
CA TRP A 278 -25.97 -2.33 -21.94
C TRP A 278 -26.34 -1.86 -23.36
N LEU A 279 -27.14 -0.78 -23.42
CA LEU A 279 -26.99 0.34 -24.37
C LEU A 279 -25.74 1.17 -23.95
N PRO A 280 -25.25 2.20 -24.66
CA PRO A 280 -23.85 2.67 -24.60
C PRO A 280 -23.23 3.10 -23.25
N ASP A 281 -23.94 2.99 -22.13
CA ASP A 281 -23.60 3.52 -20.81
C ASP A 281 -23.35 2.36 -19.82
N VAL A 282 -22.36 2.52 -18.94
CA VAL A 282 -21.83 1.45 -18.07
C VAL A 282 -22.60 1.27 -16.77
N GLY A 283 -23.89 0.98 -16.84
CA GLY A 283 -24.69 0.77 -15.63
C GLY A 283 -24.30 -0.49 -14.86
N LEU A 284 -23.54 -0.35 -13.78
CA LEU A 284 -23.41 -1.38 -12.74
C LEU A 284 -24.65 -1.27 -11.84
N GLU A 285 -25.77 -1.83 -12.28
CA GLU A 285 -26.98 -1.88 -11.44
C GLU A 285 -26.67 -2.66 -10.16
N GLY A 286 -27.14 -2.12 -9.02
CA GLY A 286 -26.91 -2.61 -7.66
C GLY A 286 -27.43 -4.02 -7.33
N THR A 287 -27.30 -5.00 -8.22
CA THR A 287 -27.31 -6.44 -7.90
C THR A 287 -25.97 -7.13 -8.20
N GLU A 288 -25.08 -6.50 -8.98
CA GLU A 288 -23.87 -7.16 -9.48
C GLU A 288 -22.58 -6.81 -8.73
N VAL A 289 -22.45 -5.61 -8.16
CA VAL A 289 -21.26 -5.22 -7.40
C VAL A 289 -21.56 -5.19 -5.90
N TYR A 290 -21.09 -6.22 -5.20
CA TYR A 290 -21.24 -6.42 -3.76
C TYR A 290 -19.99 -7.07 -3.20
N PRO A 291 -19.77 -6.99 -1.89
CA PRO A 291 -18.88 -7.91 -1.19
C PRO A 291 -19.16 -9.35 -1.66
N ARG A 292 -18.14 -9.99 -2.22
CA ARG A 292 -18.22 -11.38 -2.65
C ARG A 292 -17.56 -12.25 -1.62
N TYR A 293 -18.17 -13.40 -1.39
CA TYR A 293 -17.75 -14.30 -0.34
C TYR A 293 -17.44 -15.67 -0.91
N THR A 294 -16.42 -16.30 -0.33
CA THR A 294 -16.18 -17.72 -0.45
C THR A 294 -16.40 -18.38 0.90
N VAL A 295 -16.68 -19.68 0.92
CA VAL A 295 -16.81 -20.44 2.16
C VAL A 295 -15.64 -21.40 2.23
N ASP A 296 -14.85 -21.31 3.31
CA ASP A 296 -13.77 -22.26 3.55
C ASP A 296 -14.38 -23.67 3.67
N PRO A 297 -14.01 -24.63 2.81
CA PRO A 297 -14.65 -25.94 2.75
C PRO A 297 -14.35 -26.81 3.99
N MET A 298 -13.34 -26.48 4.77
CA MET A 298 -12.94 -27.21 5.98
C MET A 298 -13.56 -26.63 7.24
N THR A 299 -13.61 -25.31 7.37
CA THR A 299 -14.11 -24.63 8.58
C THR A 299 -15.57 -24.19 8.46
N GLY A 300 -16.08 -24.00 7.24
CA GLY A 300 -17.38 -23.38 6.98
C GLY A 300 -17.40 -21.87 7.22
N GLU A 301 -16.23 -21.26 7.44
CA GLU A 301 -16.08 -19.82 7.65
C GLU A 301 -16.33 -19.06 6.35
N VAL A 302 -17.04 -17.93 6.44
CA VAL A 302 -17.28 -17.02 5.32
C VAL A 302 -16.09 -16.07 5.21
N LEU A 303 -15.37 -16.15 4.10
CA LEU A 303 -14.19 -15.34 3.80
C LEU A 303 -14.49 -14.38 2.65
N CYS A 304 -13.78 -13.26 2.60
CA CYS A 304 -13.85 -12.37 1.45
C CYS A 304 -13.25 -13.03 0.20
N ASP A 305 -13.99 -13.00 -0.91
CA ASP A 305 -13.52 -13.47 -2.22
C ASP A 305 -12.83 -12.34 -2.97
N THR A 306 -11.56 -12.13 -2.67
CA THR A 306 -10.73 -11.09 -3.31
C THR A 306 -10.38 -11.40 -4.77
N ASN A 307 -10.75 -12.58 -5.29
CA ASN A 307 -10.47 -12.99 -6.67
C ASN A 307 -11.70 -12.82 -7.59
N HIS A 308 -12.79 -12.25 -7.06
CA HIS A 308 -13.98 -11.96 -7.85
C HIS A 308 -13.91 -10.53 -8.40
N PRO A 309 -14.03 -10.31 -9.72
CA PRO A 309 -13.87 -9.00 -10.36
C PRO A 309 -14.93 -7.96 -9.94
N LEU A 310 -16.09 -8.43 -9.45
CA LEU A 310 -17.16 -7.58 -8.93
C LEU A 310 -17.14 -7.41 -7.40
N ASN A 311 -16.06 -7.81 -6.73
CA ASN A 311 -15.89 -7.51 -5.30
C ASN A 311 -15.16 -6.18 -5.15
N TRP A 312 -15.87 -5.14 -4.72
CA TRP A 312 -15.30 -3.80 -4.54
C TRP A 312 -15.07 -3.48 -3.06
N GLY A 313 -14.89 -4.51 -2.23
CA GLY A 313 -14.79 -4.38 -0.78
C GLY A 313 -16.14 -4.13 -0.11
N SER A 314 -16.13 -3.96 1.21
CA SER A 314 -17.32 -3.62 1.99
C SER A 314 -17.06 -2.45 2.92
N PRO A 315 -17.91 -1.41 2.93
CA PRO A 315 -17.79 -0.32 3.88
C PRO A 315 -18.20 -0.70 5.31
N ASP A 316 -18.89 -1.83 5.54
CA ASP A 316 -19.32 -2.25 6.89
C ASP A 316 -18.13 -2.87 7.66
N PRO A 317 -17.70 -2.29 8.81
CA PRO A 317 -16.61 -2.82 9.62
C PRO A 317 -16.77 -4.28 10.10
N ASN A 318 -17.98 -4.83 10.05
CA ASN A 318 -18.26 -6.21 10.46
C ASN A 318 -18.26 -7.20 9.29
N ASP A 319 -18.12 -6.73 8.06
CA ASP A 319 -18.15 -7.55 6.85
C ASP A 319 -16.79 -8.21 6.62
N PRO A 320 -16.73 -9.50 6.22
CA PRO A 320 -15.47 -10.16 5.85
C PRO A 320 -14.63 -9.42 4.82
N CYS A 321 -15.24 -8.64 3.94
CA CYS A 321 -14.57 -7.83 2.91
C CYS A 321 -14.22 -6.40 3.36
N PHE A 322 -14.33 -6.09 4.65
CA PHE A 322 -14.06 -4.77 5.18
C PHE A 322 -12.63 -4.26 4.96
N ASP A 323 -11.64 -5.15 4.99
CA ASP A 323 -10.23 -4.79 4.78
C ASP A 323 -9.79 -4.93 3.31
N TYR A 324 -10.70 -5.28 2.39
CA TYR A 324 -10.40 -5.37 0.97
C TYR A 324 -10.62 -4.02 0.27
N PHE A 325 -9.53 -3.41 -0.20
CA PHE A 325 -9.51 -2.13 -0.92
C PHE A 325 -8.86 -2.33 -2.30
N PRO A 326 -9.63 -2.78 -3.31
CA PRO A 326 -9.06 -3.01 -4.64
C PRO A 326 -8.59 -1.72 -5.30
N VAL A 327 -7.64 -1.88 -6.23
CA VAL A 327 -7.30 -0.86 -7.22
C VAL A 327 -8.06 -1.18 -8.50
N ILE A 328 -9.03 -0.35 -8.84
CA ILE A 328 -9.93 -0.54 -9.98
C ILE A 328 -9.47 0.39 -11.09
N LEU A 329 -8.94 -0.17 -12.18
CA LEU A 329 -8.58 0.58 -13.37
C LEU A 329 -9.73 0.55 -14.36
N SER A 330 -10.34 1.70 -14.63
CA SER A 330 -11.26 1.85 -15.75
C SER A 330 -10.60 2.46 -16.97
N ARG A 331 -10.83 1.82 -18.11
CA ARG A 331 -10.51 2.32 -19.46
C ARG A 331 -11.77 2.66 -20.26
N GLY A 332 -12.93 2.40 -19.69
CA GLY A 332 -14.26 2.69 -20.24
C GLY A 332 -15.03 3.58 -19.28
N GLU A 333 -16.19 4.04 -19.73
CA GLU A 333 -17.13 4.72 -18.84
C GLU A 333 -17.47 3.79 -17.66
N VAL A 334 -17.76 4.38 -16.50
CA VAL A 334 -18.14 3.64 -15.30
C VAL A 334 -19.32 4.33 -14.67
N ASP A 335 -20.44 3.62 -14.55
CA ASP A 335 -21.62 4.17 -13.92
C ASP A 335 -22.01 3.31 -12.69
N LEU A 336 -21.93 3.94 -11.53
CA LEU A 336 -22.21 3.35 -10.23
C LEU A 336 -23.62 3.75 -9.79
N ARG A 337 -24.61 2.88 -10.05
CA ARG A 337 -26.01 3.10 -9.66
C ARG A 337 -26.43 2.17 -8.54
N GLY A 338 -27.08 2.73 -7.52
CA GLY A 338 -27.61 1.96 -6.39
C GLY A 338 -29.07 2.30 -6.06
N GLY A 339 -29.80 1.35 -5.50
CA GLY A 339 -31.07 1.64 -4.81
C GLY A 339 -32.36 1.26 -5.55
N PRO A 340 -33.52 1.53 -4.90
CA PRO A 340 -34.80 0.92 -5.24
C PRO A 340 -35.33 1.28 -6.63
N HIS A 341 -34.95 2.44 -7.17
CA HIS A 341 -35.42 2.93 -8.46
C HIS A 341 -35.04 2.00 -9.62
N TYR A 342 -33.90 1.30 -9.48
CA TYR A 342 -33.42 0.30 -10.45
C TYR A 342 -33.75 -1.15 -10.02
N GLY A 343 -34.64 -1.32 -9.03
CA GLY A 343 -34.95 -2.64 -8.46
C GLY A 343 -33.77 -3.32 -7.75
N GLY A 344 -32.68 -2.57 -7.51
CA GLY A 344 -31.45 -3.05 -6.88
C GLY A 344 -31.35 -2.64 -5.41
N ALA A 345 -30.40 -3.25 -4.71
CA ALA A 345 -29.97 -2.75 -3.41
C ALA A 345 -28.98 -1.57 -3.61
N PRO A 346 -28.76 -0.73 -2.58
CA PRO A 346 -27.77 0.34 -2.63
C PRO A 346 -26.37 -0.20 -2.96
N PHE A 347 -25.65 0.54 -3.79
CA PHE A 347 -24.27 0.20 -4.13
C PHE A 347 -23.34 0.63 -3.00
N TYR A 348 -22.42 -0.25 -2.64
CA TYR A 348 -21.41 0.00 -1.62
C TYR A 348 -20.05 -0.48 -2.11
N GLY A 349 -19.06 0.40 -2.08
CA GLY A 349 -17.69 0.07 -2.47
C GLY A 349 -16.64 0.87 -1.73
N GLN A 350 -15.40 0.42 -1.82
CA GLN A 350 -14.24 1.10 -1.29
C GLN A 350 -12.97 0.74 -2.05
N GLY A 351 -11.93 1.55 -1.93
CA GLY A 351 -10.65 1.31 -2.61
C GLY A 351 -10.17 2.51 -3.40
N VAL A 352 -9.44 2.23 -4.48
CA VAL A 352 -8.88 3.25 -5.35
C VAL A 352 -9.38 3.03 -6.78
N ILE A 353 -10.03 4.04 -7.36
CA ILE A 353 -10.48 4.01 -8.74
C ILE A 353 -9.52 4.85 -9.59
N ILE A 354 -9.03 4.28 -10.68
CA ILE A 354 -8.16 4.93 -11.66
C ILE A 354 -8.94 5.06 -12.96
N LEU A 355 -9.15 6.29 -13.42
CA LEU A 355 -9.83 6.61 -14.66
C LEU A 355 -8.79 6.93 -15.75
N ASP A 356 -8.46 5.94 -16.57
CA ASP A 356 -7.46 6.00 -17.65
C ASP A 356 -8.14 6.09 -19.01
N PHE A 357 -8.76 7.23 -19.27
CA PHE A 357 -9.39 7.51 -20.55
C PHE A 357 -8.36 8.06 -21.54
N ASN A 358 -8.40 7.55 -22.78
CA ASN A 358 -7.56 8.10 -23.84
C ASN A 358 -8.05 9.52 -24.20
N GLU A 359 -7.10 10.44 -24.30
CA GLU A 359 -7.33 11.87 -24.54
C GLU A 359 -8.18 12.21 -25.78
N VAL A 360 -8.28 11.27 -26.72
CA VAL A 360 -9.00 11.43 -27.99
C VAL A 360 -10.54 11.33 -27.80
N ASP A 361 -11.02 10.71 -26.72
CA ASP A 361 -12.45 10.41 -26.50
C ASP A 361 -13.07 11.16 -25.30
N ARG A 362 -12.63 12.39 -25.03
CA ARG A 362 -13.14 13.27 -23.94
C ARG A 362 -14.63 13.64 -23.99
N ARG A 363 -15.44 13.04 -24.86
CA ARG A 363 -16.88 13.36 -25.04
C ARG A 363 -17.84 12.23 -24.64
N GLY A 364 -17.36 11.12 -24.11
CA GLY A 364 -18.22 9.99 -23.70
C GLY A 364 -17.47 9.04 -22.79
N SER A 365 -16.79 9.60 -21.80
CA SER A 365 -15.96 8.87 -20.85
C SER A 365 -16.23 9.47 -19.49
N GLU A 366 -17.42 9.16 -19.00
CA GLU A 366 -17.94 9.59 -17.70
C GLU A 366 -17.58 8.53 -16.64
N PHE A 367 -17.17 8.97 -15.46
CA PHE A 367 -17.37 8.19 -14.25
C PHE A 367 -18.58 8.78 -13.56
N GLU A 368 -19.71 8.10 -13.65
CA GLU A 368 -20.99 8.52 -13.08
C GLU A 368 -21.23 7.78 -11.76
N VAL A 369 -21.65 8.52 -10.73
CA VAL A 369 -22.12 7.93 -9.48
C VAL A 369 -23.49 8.49 -9.18
N GLU A 370 -24.48 7.61 -9.15
CA GLU A 370 -25.87 8.02 -8.99
C GLU A 370 -26.57 7.28 -7.83
N HIS A 371 -27.64 7.91 -7.35
CA HIS A 371 -28.60 7.33 -6.41
C HIS A 371 -27.96 6.98 -5.06
N GLU A 372 -28.47 5.95 -4.37
CA GLU A 372 -27.98 5.53 -3.05
C GLU A 372 -26.62 4.78 -3.11
N ALA A 373 -25.76 5.14 -4.07
CA ALA A 373 -24.41 4.63 -4.18
C ALA A 373 -23.50 5.31 -3.15
N ALA A 374 -22.75 4.51 -2.38
CA ALA A 374 -21.74 5.03 -1.48
C ALA A 374 -20.36 4.41 -1.74
N PHE A 375 -19.36 5.27 -1.92
CA PHE A 375 -17.97 4.88 -2.13
C PHE A 375 -17.04 5.51 -1.08
N ARG A 376 -16.07 4.72 -0.60
CA ARG A 376 -15.08 5.15 0.41
C ARG A 376 -13.67 4.94 -0.11
N GLY A 377 -12.96 6.03 -0.40
CA GLY A 377 -11.57 5.94 -0.83
C GLY A 377 -11.16 7.04 -1.79
N VAL A 378 -10.40 6.67 -2.83
CA VAL A 378 -9.73 7.64 -3.70
C VAL A 378 -10.12 7.43 -5.15
N VAL A 379 -10.40 8.52 -5.87
CA VAL A 379 -10.57 8.51 -7.33
C VAL A 379 -9.43 9.32 -7.95
N LEU A 380 -8.66 8.68 -8.82
CA LEU A 380 -7.59 9.29 -9.61
C LEU A 380 -8.03 9.28 -11.05
N GLY A 381 -8.07 10.42 -11.74
CA GLY A 381 -8.61 10.42 -13.09
C GLY A 381 -8.04 11.45 -14.03
N LYS A 382 -7.90 11.04 -15.29
CA LYS A 382 -7.64 11.93 -16.43
C LYS A 382 -8.90 12.21 -17.27
N GLY A 383 -10.08 11.91 -16.73
CA GLY A 383 -11.39 12.09 -17.39
C GLY A 383 -12.42 12.80 -16.53
N CYS A 384 -13.66 12.82 -17.05
CA CYS A 384 -14.77 13.49 -16.41
C CYS A 384 -15.34 12.65 -15.27
N VAL A 385 -15.67 13.30 -14.17
CA VAL A 385 -16.41 12.68 -13.06
C VAL A 385 -17.72 13.41 -12.90
N GLU A 386 -18.78 12.64 -12.87
CA GLU A 386 -20.14 13.07 -12.67
C GLU A 386 -20.73 12.41 -11.41
N VAL A 387 -21.33 13.22 -10.53
CA VAL A 387 -21.89 12.73 -9.26
C VAL A 387 -23.28 13.30 -9.08
N GLN A 388 -24.28 12.42 -9.00
CA GLN A 388 -25.70 12.78 -9.00
C GLN A 388 -26.56 12.01 -7.98
N TYR A 389 -27.81 12.46 -7.82
CA TYR A 389 -28.94 11.75 -7.21
C TYR A 389 -28.76 11.15 -5.81
N GLY A 390 -27.98 11.74 -4.90
CA GLY A 390 -27.85 11.20 -3.53
C GLY A 390 -26.60 10.36 -3.29
N ALA A 391 -25.72 10.28 -4.28
CA ALA A 391 -24.46 9.59 -4.16
C ALA A 391 -23.63 10.12 -2.97
N GLN A 392 -22.99 9.20 -2.26
CA GLN A 392 -22.16 9.52 -1.10
C GLN A 392 -20.72 9.10 -1.33
N PHE A 393 -19.82 10.06 -1.37
CA PHE A 393 -18.41 9.84 -1.50
C PHE A 393 -17.67 10.32 -0.25
N TYR A 394 -16.92 9.42 0.37
CA TYR A 394 -16.04 9.74 1.50
C TYR A 394 -14.59 9.48 1.12
N GLY A 395 -13.80 10.53 1.04
CA GLY A 395 -12.38 10.45 0.70
C GLY A 395 -11.94 11.58 -0.21
N ALA A 396 -11.25 11.25 -1.32
CA ALA A 396 -10.67 12.26 -2.20
C ALA A 396 -10.78 11.95 -3.70
N MET A 397 -10.95 12.99 -4.51
CA MET A 397 -10.89 12.93 -5.96
C MET A 397 -9.76 13.81 -6.47
N TYR A 398 -8.94 13.27 -7.38
CA TYR A 398 -7.79 13.95 -7.98
C TYR A 398 -7.88 13.87 -9.50
N LEU A 399 -8.30 14.97 -10.14
CA LEU A 399 -8.81 14.98 -11.52
C LEU A 399 -8.06 15.97 -12.43
N ASP A 400 -7.52 15.50 -13.56
CA ASP A 400 -6.88 16.35 -14.59
C ASP A 400 -7.91 17.06 -15.49
N ALA A 401 -9.14 16.56 -15.54
CA ALA A 401 -10.19 17.05 -16.45
C ALA A 401 -11.37 17.72 -15.70
N THR A 402 -12.58 17.57 -16.23
CA THR A 402 -13.79 18.24 -15.75
C THR A 402 -14.43 17.46 -14.60
N TYR A 403 -14.92 18.18 -13.61
CA TYR A 403 -15.87 17.66 -12.62
C TYR A 403 -17.23 18.31 -12.88
N ASP A 404 -18.29 17.49 -13.00
CA ASP A 404 -19.68 17.96 -13.13
C ASP A 404 -20.55 17.35 -12.02
N GLY A 405 -20.94 18.17 -11.05
CA GLY A 405 -21.83 17.76 -9.97
C GLY A 405 -23.25 18.22 -10.27
N VAL A 406 -24.11 17.30 -10.69
CA VAL A 406 -25.51 17.63 -11.03
C VAL A 406 -26.42 16.94 -10.03
N THR A 407 -27.26 17.70 -9.31
CA THR A 407 -28.15 17.07 -8.32
C THR A 407 -29.38 16.44 -8.98
N CYS A 408 -29.87 17.07 -10.05
CA CYS A 408 -30.94 16.60 -10.93
C CYS A 408 -30.71 17.29 -12.29
N ASP A 409 -30.80 16.63 -13.44
CA ASP A 409 -30.91 17.38 -14.71
C ASP A 409 -32.37 17.43 -15.16
N LYS A 410 -32.94 18.64 -15.23
CA LYS A 410 -34.25 18.87 -15.87
C LYS A 410 -34.13 19.16 -17.36
N SER A 411 -32.92 19.18 -17.93
CA SER A 411 -32.63 19.84 -19.21
C SER A 411 -32.02 18.96 -20.30
N HIS A 412 -32.03 17.63 -20.16
CA HIS A 412 -31.88 16.72 -21.30
C HIS A 412 -33.15 16.69 -22.19
N ASP A 413 -33.66 17.87 -22.51
CA ASP A 413 -34.71 18.15 -23.49
C ASP A 413 -34.09 18.02 -24.90
N PHE A 414 -33.85 16.77 -25.33
CA PHE A 414 -33.73 16.46 -26.75
C PHE A 414 -34.69 15.37 -27.25
N PHE A 415 -35.43 14.70 -26.37
CA PHE A 415 -36.60 13.93 -26.78
C PHE A 415 -37.75 14.10 -25.78
N GLU A 416 -38.67 14.97 -26.20
CA GLU A 416 -40.12 14.95 -26.00
C GLU A 416 -40.62 13.64 -25.35
N GLU A 417 -41.28 13.78 -24.19
CA GLU A 417 -42.13 12.77 -23.52
C GLU A 417 -41.47 11.89 -22.43
N CYS A 418 -40.84 12.50 -21.42
CA CYS A 418 -40.76 11.91 -20.07
C CYS A 418 -41.75 12.61 -19.13
N ASP A 419 -42.59 11.79 -18.52
CA ASP A 419 -43.67 12.12 -17.59
C ASP A 419 -43.16 12.98 -16.43
N THR A 420 -43.81 14.11 -16.18
CA THR A 420 -43.42 15.12 -15.17
C THR A 420 -43.90 14.78 -13.75
N ASP A 421 -44.24 13.53 -13.48
CA ASP A 421 -44.95 13.16 -12.23
C ASP A 421 -44.06 12.46 -11.17
N ASP A 422 -42.76 12.23 -11.42
CA ASP A 422 -41.83 11.68 -10.41
C ASP A 422 -40.92 12.78 -9.82
N ASP A 423 -41.55 13.65 -9.02
CA ASP A 423 -41.01 14.84 -8.35
C ASP A 423 -40.16 14.58 -7.07
N GLU A 424 -39.66 13.36 -6.81
CA GLU A 424 -38.93 13.08 -5.54
C GLU A 424 -37.40 13.17 -5.66
N CYS A 425 -36.92 14.29 -6.20
CA CYS A 425 -35.49 14.65 -6.25
C CYS A 425 -35.01 15.25 -4.91
N THR A 426 -35.28 14.56 -3.78
CA THR A 426 -35.00 15.04 -2.40
C THR A 426 -33.68 14.52 -1.82
N GLN A 427 -32.93 13.75 -2.60
CA GLN A 427 -31.70 13.12 -2.10
C GLN A 427 -30.55 14.12 -2.06
N THR A 428 -29.71 13.99 -1.03
CA THR A 428 -28.53 14.84 -0.84
C THR A 428 -27.30 14.12 -1.35
N THR A 429 -26.71 14.62 -2.43
CA THR A 429 -25.41 14.16 -2.90
C THR A 429 -24.32 14.73 -1.99
N ARG A 430 -23.41 13.88 -1.50
CA ARG A 430 -22.39 14.26 -0.52
C ARG A 430 -21.01 13.85 -1.00
N ILE A 431 -20.10 14.80 -1.08
CA ILE A 431 -18.68 14.60 -1.27
C ILE A 431 -17.96 15.16 -0.04
N GLN A 432 -17.49 14.26 0.80
CA GLN A 432 -16.94 14.56 2.11
C GLN A 432 -15.47 14.14 2.17
N TRP A 433 -14.62 15.05 2.60
CA TRP A 433 -13.25 14.70 2.94
C TRP A 433 -13.24 13.72 4.10
N SER A 434 -12.47 12.65 3.94
CA SER A 434 -12.26 11.68 5.00
C SER A 434 -10.83 11.18 4.97
N GLN A 435 -10.01 11.68 5.89
CA GLN A 435 -8.62 11.27 5.98
C GLN A 435 -8.53 9.74 6.19
N CYS A 436 -9.36 9.20 7.07
CA CYS A 436 -9.39 7.76 7.34
C CYS A 436 -9.74 6.92 6.10
N ALA A 437 -10.67 7.38 5.24
CA ALA A 437 -11.00 6.67 4.00
C ALA A 437 -9.85 6.72 2.99
N VAL A 438 -9.18 7.87 2.86
CA VAL A 438 -8.02 8.04 2.00
C VAL A 438 -6.86 7.17 2.46
N ASP A 439 -6.48 7.26 3.74
CA ASP A 439 -5.37 6.50 4.32
C ASP A 439 -5.61 4.99 4.13
N ARG A 440 -6.80 4.50 4.50
CA ARG A 440 -7.13 3.07 4.32
C ARG A 440 -7.13 2.66 2.86
N ALA A 441 -7.70 3.47 1.96
CA ALA A 441 -7.69 3.15 0.53
C ALA A 441 -6.27 3.04 -0.02
N LEU A 442 -5.35 3.93 0.37
CA LEU A 442 -3.98 3.93 -0.15
C LEU A 442 -3.08 2.87 0.50
N TYR A 443 -3.24 2.60 1.81
CA TYR A 443 -2.48 1.58 2.51
C TYR A 443 -2.96 0.17 2.18
N ASN A 444 -4.27 -0.09 2.21
CA ASN A 444 -4.81 -1.43 2.00
C ASN A 444 -4.83 -1.85 0.52
N SER A 445 -4.66 -0.91 -0.41
CA SER A 445 -4.54 -1.20 -1.85
C SER A 445 -3.10 -1.50 -2.30
N ASN A 446 -2.12 -1.41 -1.41
CA ASN A 446 -0.69 -1.47 -1.72
C ASN A 446 -0.22 -0.41 -2.76
N LEU A 447 -0.98 0.67 -2.96
CA LEU A 447 -0.50 1.80 -3.78
C LEU A 447 0.59 2.60 -3.05
N MET A 448 0.54 2.64 -1.73
CA MET A 448 1.72 2.98 -0.95
C MET A 448 2.52 1.72 -0.71
N ASP A 449 3.42 1.46 -1.64
CA ASP A 449 4.54 0.59 -1.33
C ASP A 449 5.35 1.38 -0.31
N LEU A 450 5.26 0.98 0.96
CA LEU A 450 6.22 1.39 1.97
C LEU A 450 7.54 0.83 1.47
N THR A 451 8.20 1.59 0.59
CA THR A 451 9.37 1.14 -0.16
C THR A 451 10.32 0.58 0.86
N GLU A 452 10.46 -0.74 0.83
CA GLU A 452 11.50 -1.45 1.54
C GLU A 452 12.79 -0.89 0.92
N VAL A 453 13.38 0.11 1.58
CA VAL A 453 14.65 0.69 1.20
C VAL A 453 15.61 -0.48 1.19
N THR A 454 15.86 -0.99 0.00
CA THR A 454 16.71 -2.15 -0.19
C THR A 454 18.11 -1.65 0.14
N ILE A 455 18.53 -1.87 1.39
CA ILE A 455 19.89 -1.57 1.79
C ILE A 455 20.76 -2.44 0.87
N PRO A 456 21.68 -1.86 0.09
CA PRO A 456 22.53 -2.63 -0.82
C PRO A 456 23.20 -3.75 -0.02
N GLU A 457 23.23 -4.96 -0.60
CA GLU A 457 23.80 -6.13 0.06
C GLU A 457 25.18 -5.80 0.67
N PRO A 458 25.54 -6.34 1.85
CA PRO A 458 26.77 -5.98 2.58
C PRO A 458 28.11 -6.28 1.87
N GLY A 459 28.10 -6.57 0.56
CA GLY A 459 29.26 -6.92 -0.25
C GLY A 459 29.92 -5.75 -1.02
N GLU A 460 29.24 -4.62 -1.25
CA GLU A 460 29.78 -3.51 -2.06
C GLU A 460 29.89 -2.16 -1.35
N ALA A 461 29.61 -2.09 -0.05
CA ALA A 461 30.00 -0.95 0.75
C ALA A 461 31.54 -0.95 0.91
N LYS A 462 32.24 -0.32 -0.03
CA LYS A 462 33.62 0.16 0.22
C LYS A 462 33.54 1.03 1.46
N PHE A 463 34.03 0.49 2.58
CA PHE A 463 34.30 1.22 3.80
C PHE A 463 35.12 2.47 3.45
N LEU A 464 34.44 3.61 3.27
CA LEU A 464 35.08 4.90 3.40
C LEU A 464 35.37 5.03 4.89
N GLY A 465 36.60 4.66 5.25
CA GLY A 465 37.08 4.75 6.62
C GLY A 465 36.81 6.13 7.20
N SER A 466 36.61 6.19 8.51
CA SER A 466 36.15 7.33 9.33
C SER A 466 36.83 8.69 9.10
N ARG A 467 37.89 8.77 8.29
CA ARG A 467 38.48 10.03 7.82
C ARG A 467 37.69 10.73 6.72
N ALA A 468 37.05 10.01 5.80
CA ALA A 468 36.32 10.64 4.69
C ALA A 468 35.06 11.39 5.18
N PHE A 469 34.39 10.85 6.20
CA PHE A 469 33.22 11.48 6.82
C PHE A 469 33.58 12.77 7.59
N SER A 470 34.82 12.87 8.11
CA SER A 470 35.30 14.07 8.79
C SER A 470 35.75 15.19 7.84
N GLU A 471 36.08 14.89 6.58
CA GLU A 471 36.44 15.91 5.59
C GLU A 471 35.24 16.44 4.80
N MET A 472 34.11 15.74 4.82
CA MET A 472 32.86 16.19 4.19
C MET A 472 32.04 17.13 5.10
N LEU A 473 32.39 17.20 6.39
CA LEU A 473 31.80 18.10 7.41
C LEU A 473 32.65 19.35 7.69
N ARG A 474 33.62 19.67 6.80
CA ARG A 474 34.29 20.98 6.72
C ARG A 474 33.98 21.60 5.38
#